data_AF-A0A6N4V8E3-F1
#
_entry.id   AF-A0A6N4V8E3-F1
#
_cell.length_a   1.000
_cell.length_b   1.000
_cell.length_c   1.000
_cell.angle_alpha   90.00
_cell.angle_beta   90.00
_cell.angle_gamma   90.00
#
_symmetry.space_group_name_H-M   'P 1'
#
loop_
_entity.id
_entity.type
_entity.pdbx_description
1 polymer ?
#
loop_
_entity_poly.entity_id
_entity_poly.type
_entity_poly.pdbx_seq_one_letter_code
_entity_poly.pdbx_strand_id
1 'polypeptide(L)'
;MPQGRGENFLPGADWSERSAGTNAPGTALVVDREVQIRRWEHFSRVAQPWSCTAAPVRDPTTGELLGVIDLTGHADAAAPQTLALLRATALAVGKYVALQRLTQTAAEVGPSSYSARLTVLTARRPTWTVCRGAGAGQSVNLAPRHADILVLLMQHPEGLSADHLAVLLDDNDLDAVSVRAEMSRLRRAIGARFLGSKPYRLLEPVTSDLDGVLDALATGDISRALELCSGPLLPNSPSPGIARLRVEVCAALRLAVIEANDDALLERWRRTGHGS
;
A
#
# COMPACT_ATOMS: atom_id res chain seq x y z
N MET A 1 41.62 7.83 37.45
CA MET A 1 41.29 7.89 36.01
C MET A 1 40.42 6.67 35.66
N PRO A 2 39.08 6.77 35.55
CA PRO A 2 38.28 5.69 34.96
C PRO A 2 37.84 6.11 33.53
N GLN A 3 38.32 5.48 32.46
CA GLN A 3 37.77 4.27 31.81
C GLN A 3 36.26 4.34 31.51
N GLY A 4 35.88 5.05 30.43
CA GLY A 4 34.51 5.00 29.87
C GLY A 4 34.40 3.91 28.80
N ARG A 5 34.06 2.68 29.20
CA ARG A 5 33.60 1.63 28.29
C ARG A 5 32.14 1.91 27.90
N GLY A 6 31.70 1.43 26.74
CA GLY A 6 30.37 1.68 26.16
C GLY A 6 29.17 1.13 26.95
N GLU A 7 28.92 1.69 28.13
CA GLU A 7 27.96 1.18 29.12
C GLU A 7 26.50 1.67 28.93
N ASN A 8 26.19 2.51 27.92
CA ASN A 8 24.85 3.09 27.77
C ASN A 8 24.05 2.62 26.53
N PHE A 9 24.55 1.67 25.73
CA PHE A 9 23.80 1.07 24.60
C PHE A 9 23.10 -0.21 25.02
N LEU A 10 22.27 -0.12 26.07
CA LEU A 10 21.47 -1.23 26.58
C LEU A 10 20.01 -1.08 26.11
N PRO A 11 19.31 -2.19 25.84
CA PRO A 11 17.87 -2.14 25.60
C PRO A 11 17.14 -1.40 26.74
N GLY A 12 16.31 -0.42 26.38
CA GLY A 12 15.58 0.40 27.35
C GLY A 12 16.31 1.66 27.85
N ALA A 13 17.53 1.93 27.39
CA ALA A 13 18.20 3.21 27.67
C ALA A 13 17.46 4.40 27.03
N ASP A 14 17.26 5.47 27.78
CA ASP A 14 16.61 6.70 27.30
C ASP A 14 17.61 7.63 26.61
N TRP A 15 17.53 7.67 25.28
CA TRP A 15 18.34 8.52 24.40
C TRP A 15 17.60 9.78 23.92
N SER A 16 16.51 10.17 24.57
CA SER A 16 15.85 11.44 24.28
C SER A 16 16.79 12.62 24.48
N GLU A 17 16.57 13.72 23.76
CA GLU A 17 17.40 14.93 23.91
C GLU A 17 17.38 15.50 25.34
N ARG A 18 16.29 15.26 26.09
CA ARG A 18 16.16 15.65 27.50
C ARG A 18 17.10 14.86 28.42
N SER A 19 17.32 13.58 28.11
CA SER A 19 18.15 12.66 28.90
C SER A 19 19.62 12.70 28.47
N ALA A 20 19.88 12.60 27.17
CA ALA A 20 21.21 12.40 26.60
C ALA A 20 21.78 13.64 25.87
N GLY A 21 21.03 14.73 25.78
CA GLY A 21 21.38 15.91 24.97
C GLY A 21 21.20 15.69 23.47
N THR A 22 21.47 16.71 22.65
CA THR A 22 21.39 16.60 21.17
C THR A 22 22.29 15.47 20.67
N ASN A 23 21.67 14.47 20.06
CA ASN A 23 22.32 13.26 19.58
C ASN A 23 21.75 12.86 18.22
N ALA A 24 22.48 12.07 17.44
CA ALA A 24 22.09 11.71 16.08
C ALA A 24 20.70 11.05 15.96
N PRO A 25 20.30 10.07 16.81
CA PRO A 25 18.97 9.49 16.71
C PRO A 25 17.85 10.49 17.08
N GLY A 26 18.04 11.30 18.12
CA GLY A 26 17.10 12.34 18.53
C GLY A 26 16.94 13.43 17.48
N THR A 27 18.04 13.88 16.89
CA THR A 27 18.00 14.86 15.80
C THR A 27 17.29 14.28 14.58
N ALA A 28 17.58 13.04 14.18
CA ALA A 28 16.91 12.38 13.05
C ALA A 28 15.39 12.23 13.27
N LEU A 29 14.93 12.00 14.51
CA LEU A 29 13.50 12.01 14.85
C LEU A 29 12.88 13.41 14.68
N VAL A 30 13.57 14.46 15.12
CA VAL A 30 13.05 15.84 15.09
C VAL A 30 13.02 16.41 13.66
N VAL A 31 14.09 16.19 12.88
CA VAL A 31 14.16 16.71 11.50
C VAL A 31 13.48 15.80 10.49
N ASP A 32 13.10 14.59 10.91
CA ASP A 32 12.39 13.59 10.13
C ASP A 32 13.10 13.22 8.81
N ARG A 33 14.43 13.20 8.85
CA ARG A 33 15.35 12.91 7.73
C ARG A 33 16.64 12.30 8.24
N GLU A 34 17.45 11.76 7.33
CA GLU A 34 18.76 11.22 7.73
C GLU A 34 19.72 12.32 8.14
N VAL A 35 20.53 11.99 9.15
CA VAL A 35 21.51 12.89 9.75
C VAL A 35 22.84 12.16 9.85
N GLN A 36 23.92 12.86 9.53
CA GLN A 36 25.27 12.46 9.87
C GLN A 36 25.85 13.51 10.81
N ILE A 37 26.43 13.06 11.92
CA ILE A 37 27.15 13.92 12.86
C ILE A 37 28.57 13.41 12.93
N ARG A 38 29.54 14.23 12.53
CA ARG A 38 30.96 13.89 12.46
C ARG A 38 31.70 14.45 13.65
N ARG A 39 32.25 13.63 14.53
CA ARG A 39 33.26 14.01 15.56
C ARG A 39 33.03 15.40 16.18
N TRP A 40 33.69 16.42 15.64
CA TRP A 40 33.64 17.80 16.11
C TRP A 40 32.28 18.50 15.96
N GLU A 41 31.35 17.94 15.17
CA GLU A 41 29.94 18.36 15.09
C GLU A 41 29.12 17.92 16.32
N HIS A 42 29.63 17.00 17.14
CA HIS A 42 29.02 16.68 18.42
C HIS A 42 29.26 17.82 19.43
N PHE A 43 28.16 18.34 19.99
CA PHE A 43 28.20 19.38 21.03
C PHE A 43 28.90 18.90 22.32
N SER A 44 28.76 17.61 22.66
CA SER A 44 29.44 17.00 23.80
C SER A 44 30.87 16.58 23.47
N ARG A 45 31.86 17.10 24.21
CA ARG A 45 33.29 16.72 24.07
C ARG A 45 33.55 15.23 24.30
N VAL A 46 32.69 14.56 25.06
CA VAL A 46 32.78 13.11 25.32
C VAL A 46 32.37 12.29 24.10
N ALA A 47 31.50 12.84 23.24
CA ALA A 47 31.03 12.19 22.02
C ALA A 47 31.93 12.47 20.80
N GLN A 48 32.82 13.47 20.87
CA GLN A 48 33.72 13.86 19.77
C GLN A 48 34.66 12.78 19.21
N PRO A 49 35.04 11.70 19.93
CA PRO A 49 35.76 10.59 19.32
C PRO A 49 34.95 9.82 18.27
N TRP A 50 33.62 9.95 18.31
CA TRP A 50 32.67 9.17 17.53
C TRP A 50 32.07 10.00 16.40
N SER A 51 31.63 9.31 15.35
CA SER A 51 30.69 9.85 14.37
C SER A 51 29.47 8.94 14.34
N CYS A 52 28.32 9.52 14.03
CA CYS A 52 27.05 8.84 13.99
C CYS A 52 26.37 9.07 12.64
N THR A 53 25.73 8.04 12.11
CA THR A 53 24.77 8.19 11.02
C THR A 53 23.45 7.60 11.50
N ALA A 54 22.38 8.39 11.39
CA ALA A 54 21.04 8.00 11.79
C ALA A 54 20.05 8.14 10.62
N ALA A 55 19.14 7.18 10.49
CA ALA A 55 18.10 7.17 9.47
C ALA A 55 16.73 6.81 10.08
N PRO A 56 15.67 7.58 9.79
CA PRO A 56 14.33 7.26 10.26
C PRO A 56 13.80 5.99 9.57
N VAL A 57 13.17 5.14 10.36
CA VAL A 57 12.39 3.99 9.90
C VAL A 57 10.94 4.42 9.80
N ARG A 58 10.37 4.28 8.62
CA ARG A 58 8.96 4.59 8.38
C ARG A 58 8.20 3.36 7.97
N ASP A 59 6.92 3.37 8.30
CA ASP A 59 5.96 2.49 7.66
C ASP A 59 5.85 2.93 6.18
N PRO A 60 6.22 2.07 5.21
CA PRO A 60 6.19 2.41 3.79
C PRO A 60 4.76 2.56 3.25
N THR A 61 3.75 2.05 3.97
CA THR A 61 2.34 2.09 3.59
C THR A 61 1.65 3.34 4.14
N THR A 62 1.93 3.71 5.40
CA THR A 62 1.26 4.86 6.06
C THR A 62 2.10 6.13 6.11
N GLY A 63 3.42 6.03 5.93
CA GLY A 63 4.37 7.13 6.13
C GLY A 63 4.67 7.42 7.61
N GLU A 64 4.04 6.71 8.54
CA GLU A 64 4.24 6.86 9.98
C GLU A 64 5.71 6.62 10.37
N LEU A 65 6.27 7.49 11.22
CA LEU A 65 7.61 7.33 11.78
C LEU A 65 7.58 6.25 12.88
N LEU A 66 8.21 5.10 12.61
CA LEU A 66 8.26 3.96 13.53
C LEU A 66 9.43 4.03 14.50
N GLY A 67 10.50 4.72 14.13
CA GLY A 67 11.72 4.85 14.94
C GLY A 67 12.90 5.31 14.12
N VAL A 68 14.11 5.08 14.64
CA VAL A 68 15.38 5.44 13.98
C VAL A 68 16.38 4.29 14.12
N ILE A 69 17.17 4.06 13.07
CA ILE A 69 18.38 3.24 13.12
C ILE A 69 19.57 4.19 13.19
N ASP A 70 20.44 3.99 14.17
CA ASP A 70 21.70 4.73 14.33
C ASP A 70 22.90 3.79 14.25
N LEU A 71 23.95 4.22 13.58
CA LEU A 71 25.26 3.58 13.59
C LEU A 71 26.27 4.58 14.13
N THR A 72 26.80 4.24 15.30
CA THR A 72 27.87 4.98 15.97
C THR A 72 29.20 4.25 15.77
N GLY A 73 30.25 4.98 15.40
CA GLY A 73 31.59 4.44 15.22
C GLY A 73 32.63 5.55 15.07
N HIS A 74 33.81 5.27 14.50
CA HIS A 74 34.89 6.27 14.37
C HIS A 74 34.69 7.18 13.15
N ALA A 75 35.65 7.31 12.23
CA ALA A 75 35.47 8.15 11.05
C ALA A 75 34.52 7.51 10.02
N ASP A 76 34.56 6.18 9.91
CA ASP A 76 33.83 5.42 8.88
C ASP A 76 32.32 5.40 9.12
N ALA A 77 31.88 5.65 10.35
CA ALA A 77 30.46 5.73 10.71
C ALA A 77 29.74 6.91 10.07
N ALA A 78 30.46 7.93 9.57
CA ALA A 78 29.90 9.04 8.80
C ALA A 78 30.41 9.07 7.34
N ALA A 79 30.89 7.94 6.83
CA ALA A 79 31.21 7.78 5.41
C ALA A 79 29.93 7.80 4.53
N PRO A 80 30.00 8.27 3.27
CA PRO A 80 28.84 8.28 2.37
C PRO A 80 28.22 6.90 2.16
N GLN A 81 29.05 5.84 2.12
CA GLN A 81 28.60 4.46 1.96
C GLN A 81 27.77 3.99 3.16
N THR A 82 28.12 4.45 4.36
CA THR A 82 27.39 4.14 5.60
C THR A 82 25.99 4.73 5.59
N LEU A 83 25.82 5.96 5.08
CA LEU A 83 24.50 6.56 4.91
C LEU A 83 23.63 5.79 3.92
N ALA A 84 24.20 5.38 2.78
CA ALA A 84 23.46 4.57 1.80
C ALA A 84 23.04 3.21 2.38
N LEU A 85 23.92 2.57 3.15
CA LEU A 85 23.62 1.33 3.87
C LEU A 85 22.48 1.54 4.88
N LEU A 86 22.57 2.54 5.76
CA LEU A 86 21.53 2.81 6.75
C LEU A 86 20.17 3.11 6.12
N ARG A 87 20.15 3.87 5.02
CA ARG A 87 18.93 4.11 4.24
C ARG A 87 18.32 2.80 3.74
N ALA A 88 19.12 1.95 3.12
CA ALA A 88 18.67 0.66 2.62
C ALA A 88 18.16 -0.22 3.77
N THR A 89 18.86 -0.25 4.91
CA THR A 89 18.45 -0.99 6.11
C THR A 89 17.15 -0.45 6.70
N ALA A 90 16.99 0.87 6.83
CA ALA A 90 15.77 1.49 7.35
C ALA A 90 14.56 1.19 6.46
N LEU A 91 14.74 1.23 5.13
CA LEU A 91 13.71 0.82 4.17
C LEU A 91 13.37 -0.68 4.31
N ALA A 92 14.37 -1.54 4.45
CA ALA A 92 14.15 -2.97 4.63
C ALA A 92 13.41 -3.29 5.93
N VAL A 93 13.77 -2.62 7.03
CA VAL A 93 13.07 -2.75 8.33
C VAL A 93 11.64 -2.24 8.22
N GLY A 94 11.42 -1.07 7.60
CA GLY A 94 10.07 -0.55 7.37
C GLY A 94 9.19 -1.52 6.59
N LYS A 95 9.72 -2.10 5.50
CA LYS A 95 9.04 -3.15 4.72
C LYS A 95 8.80 -4.42 5.53
N TYR A 96 9.76 -4.86 6.33
CA TYR A 96 9.60 -6.04 7.19
C TYR A 96 8.50 -5.84 8.23
N VAL A 97 8.45 -4.68 8.90
CA VAL A 97 7.38 -4.35 9.86
C VAL A 97 6.01 -4.30 9.17
N ALA A 98 5.93 -3.71 7.98
CA ALA A 98 4.69 -3.70 7.19
C ALA A 98 4.23 -5.14 6.84
N LEU A 99 5.15 -6.01 6.41
CA LEU A 99 4.85 -7.42 6.16
C LEU A 99 4.41 -8.16 7.42
N GLN A 100 5.06 -7.92 8.57
CA GLN A 100 4.66 -8.50 9.85
C GLN A 100 3.26 -8.05 10.25
N ARG A 101 2.93 -6.77 10.09
CA ARG A 101 1.58 -6.23 10.31
C ARG A 101 0.57 -6.92 9.42
N LEU A 102 0.84 -7.13 8.13
CA LEU A 102 -0.01 -7.88 7.20
C LEU A 102 -0.22 -9.33 7.66
N THR A 103 0.85 -10.01 8.09
CA THR A 103 0.73 -11.39 8.61
C THR A 103 0.03 -11.46 9.96
N GLN A 104 0.14 -10.43 10.80
CA GLN A 104 -0.59 -10.31 12.06
C GLN A 104 -2.06 -9.98 11.83
N THR A 105 -2.40 -9.14 10.84
CA THR A 105 -3.80 -8.94 10.43
C THR A 105 -4.40 -10.22 9.85
N ALA A 106 -3.59 -11.03 9.14
CA ALA A 106 -3.99 -12.35 8.67
C ALA A 106 -4.13 -13.39 9.81
N ALA A 107 -3.34 -13.28 10.88
CA ALA A 107 -3.44 -14.12 12.07
C ALA A 107 -4.55 -13.69 13.05
N GLU A 108 -4.93 -12.40 13.03
CA GLU A 108 -6.11 -11.83 13.71
C GLU A 108 -7.41 -12.03 12.92
N VAL A 109 -7.41 -12.87 11.87
CA VAL A 109 -8.63 -13.37 11.23
C VAL A 109 -9.28 -14.39 12.17
N GLY A 110 -9.89 -13.90 13.25
CA GLY A 110 -10.76 -14.70 14.10
C GLY A 110 -11.96 -15.24 13.31
N PRO A 111 -12.72 -16.20 13.86
CA PRO A 111 -13.94 -16.77 13.24
C PRO A 111 -15.04 -15.72 12.94
N SER A 112 -14.85 -14.47 13.36
CA SER A 112 -15.72 -13.32 13.08
C SER A 112 -15.18 -12.35 12.02
N SER A 113 -14.07 -12.65 11.33
CA SER A 113 -13.50 -11.73 10.35
C SER A 113 -14.23 -11.83 9.01
N TYR A 114 -14.63 -10.67 8.50
CA TYR A 114 -15.35 -10.51 7.24
C TYR A 114 -14.38 -9.95 6.22
N SER A 115 -14.15 -10.69 5.15
CA SER A 115 -13.47 -10.16 3.97
C SER A 115 -14.40 -10.22 2.78
N ALA A 116 -14.06 -9.49 1.74
CA ALA A 116 -14.79 -9.60 0.48
C ALA A 116 -13.84 -9.75 -0.70
N ARG A 117 -14.37 -10.38 -1.75
CA ARG A 117 -13.74 -10.45 -3.05
C ARG A 117 -14.64 -9.81 -4.09
N LEU A 118 -14.08 -8.86 -4.82
CA LEU A 118 -14.68 -8.23 -5.99
C LEU A 118 -14.14 -8.92 -7.26
N THR A 119 -15.02 -9.22 -8.20
CA THR A 119 -14.64 -9.76 -9.52
C THR A 119 -15.14 -8.81 -10.60
N VAL A 120 -14.21 -8.19 -11.34
CA VAL A 120 -14.47 -7.09 -12.29
C VAL A 120 -13.73 -7.24 -13.63
N LEU A 121 -12.75 -8.15 -13.73
CA LEU A 121 -12.05 -8.50 -14.96
C LEU A 121 -12.74 -9.67 -15.66
N THR A 122 -13.98 -9.44 -16.08
CA THR A 122 -14.81 -10.48 -16.68
C THR A 122 -15.71 -9.93 -17.78
N ALA A 123 -15.95 -10.74 -18.81
CA ALA A 123 -16.99 -10.47 -19.79
C ALA A 123 -18.43 -10.63 -19.22
N ARG A 124 -18.56 -11.15 -17.98
CA ARG A 124 -19.83 -11.35 -17.28
C ARG A 124 -20.18 -10.15 -16.39
N ARG A 125 -21.23 -10.29 -15.59
CA ARG A 125 -21.59 -9.28 -14.58
C ARG A 125 -20.57 -9.30 -13.43
N PRO A 126 -20.17 -8.13 -12.90
CA PRO A 126 -19.29 -8.07 -11.76
C PRO A 126 -19.97 -8.67 -10.53
N THR A 127 -19.20 -9.37 -9.70
CA THR A 127 -19.72 -10.05 -8.51
C THR A 127 -18.99 -9.60 -7.25
N TRP A 128 -19.75 -9.61 -6.16
CA TRP A 128 -19.26 -9.33 -4.81
C TRP A 128 -19.45 -10.58 -3.97
N THR A 129 -18.36 -11.11 -3.40
CA THR A 129 -18.39 -12.33 -2.62
C THR A 129 -17.91 -12.04 -1.20
N VAL A 130 -18.79 -12.20 -0.21
CA VAL A 130 -18.45 -11.99 1.21
C VAL A 130 -17.96 -13.30 1.80
N CYS A 131 -16.71 -13.33 2.26
CA CYS A 131 -16.12 -14.44 2.98
C CYS A 131 -16.27 -14.23 4.49
N ARG A 132 -16.72 -15.27 5.20
CA ARG A 132 -16.82 -15.30 6.67
C ARG A 132 -15.98 -16.47 7.18
N GLY A 133 -14.81 -16.17 7.74
CA GLY A 133 -13.85 -17.22 8.11
C GLY A 133 -13.49 -18.14 6.93
N ALA A 134 -13.29 -19.43 7.20
CA ALA A 134 -12.93 -20.45 6.19
C ALA A 134 -14.11 -20.99 5.35
N GLY A 135 -15.32 -20.41 5.49
CA GLY A 135 -16.52 -20.89 4.80
C GLY A 135 -16.68 -20.34 3.36
N ALA A 136 -17.48 -21.03 2.55
CA ALA A 136 -17.86 -20.55 1.22
C ALA A 136 -18.63 -19.22 1.32
N GLY A 137 -18.13 -18.19 0.65
CA GLY A 137 -18.70 -16.85 0.71
C GLY A 137 -20.02 -16.69 -0.05
N GLN A 138 -20.90 -15.82 0.44
CA GLN A 138 -22.12 -15.46 -0.26
C GLN A 138 -21.79 -14.52 -1.42
N SER A 139 -22.09 -14.94 -2.66
CA SER A 139 -21.84 -14.15 -3.86
C SER A 139 -23.12 -13.48 -4.37
N VAL A 140 -23.04 -12.20 -4.73
CA VAL A 140 -24.13 -11.43 -5.31
C VAL A 140 -23.65 -10.70 -6.58
N ASN A 141 -24.54 -10.58 -7.56
CA ASN A 141 -24.27 -9.76 -8.74
C ASN A 141 -24.38 -8.27 -8.38
N LEU A 142 -23.43 -7.47 -8.84
CA LEU A 142 -23.44 -6.03 -8.65
C LEU A 142 -24.14 -5.32 -9.81
N ALA A 143 -24.78 -4.20 -9.48
CA ALA A 143 -25.17 -3.23 -10.50
C ALA A 143 -23.89 -2.59 -11.11
N PRO A 144 -23.89 -2.18 -12.39
CA PRO A 144 -22.71 -1.58 -13.02
C PRO A 144 -22.12 -0.41 -12.22
N ARG A 145 -22.97 0.54 -11.82
CA ARG A 145 -22.58 1.70 -11.00
C ARG A 145 -21.96 1.33 -9.66
N HIS A 146 -22.43 0.23 -9.05
CA HIS A 146 -21.89 -0.25 -7.79
C HIS A 146 -20.48 -0.83 -7.96
N ALA A 147 -20.22 -1.53 -9.08
CA ALA A 147 -18.89 -2.03 -9.39
C ALA A 147 -17.91 -0.88 -9.67
N ASP A 148 -18.34 0.15 -10.41
CA ASP A 148 -17.52 1.35 -10.64
C ASP A 148 -17.11 2.00 -9.31
N ILE A 149 -18.08 2.25 -8.42
CA ILE A 149 -17.83 2.85 -7.11
C ILE A 149 -16.83 2.00 -6.31
N LEU A 150 -17.01 0.68 -6.29
CA LEU A 150 -16.13 -0.19 -5.52
C LEU A 150 -14.70 -0.20 -6.06
N VAL A 151 -14.51 -0.28 -7.38
CA VAL A 151 -13.17 -0.20 -7.98
C VAL A 151 -12.52 1.15 -7.65
N LEU A 152 -13.26 2.26 -7.77
CA LEU A 152 -12.73 3.59 -7.43
C LEU A 152 -12.36 3.69 -5.94
N LEU A 153 -13.19 3.17 -5.03
CA LEU A 153 -12.88 3.17 -3.60
C LEU A 153 -11.68 2.28 -3.25
N MET A 154 -11.44 1.20 -4.00
CA MET A 154 -10.24 0.37 -3.83
C MET A 154 -8.96 1.10 -4.24
N GLN A 155 -9.03 1.97 -5.26
CA GLN A 155 -7.89 2.81 -5.68
C GLN A 155 -7.64 4.02 -4.75
N HIS A 156 -8.57 4.31 -3.84
CA HIS A 156 -8.54 5.47 -2.95
C HIS A 156 -8.75 5.05 -1.49
N PRO A 157 -7.77 4.37 -0.85
CA PRO A 157 -7.87 3.91 0.54
C PRO A 157 -8.06 5.06 1.55
N GLU A 158 -7.57 6.26 1.24
CA GLU A 158 -7.81 7.51 1.99
C GLU A 158 -9.29 7.93 2.00
N GLY A 159 -10.05 7.45 1.02
CA GLY A 159 -11.47 7.69 0.84
C GLY A 159 -11.80 8.89 -0.06
N LEU A 160 -12.99 8.85 -0.63
CA LEU A 160 -13.51 9.86 -1.56
C LEU A 160 -14.67 10.65 -0.96
N SER A 161 -14.69 11.97 -1.21
CA SER A 161 -15.89 12.78 -0.96
C SER A 161 -16.98 12.45 -1.99
N ALA A 162 -18.22 12.84 -1.71
CA ALA A 162 -19.32 12.65 -2.67
C ALA A 162 -19.07 13.41 -3.97
N ASP A 163 -18.52 14.62 -3.88
CA ASP A 163 -18.24 15.47 -5.04
C ASP A 163 -17.08 14.91 -5.88
N HIS A 164 -16.01 14.44 -5.24
CA HIS A 164 -14.88 13.83 -5.96
C HIS A 164 -15.30 12.51 -6.63
N LEU A 165 -16.07 11.68 -5.92
CA LEU A 165 -16.61 10.46 -6.51
C LEU A 165 -17.53 10.76 -7.69
N ALA A 166 -18.25 11.88 -7.69
CA ALA A 166 -19.11 12.26 -8.81
C ALA A 166 -18.30 12.51 -10.10
N VAL A 167 -17.22 13.26 -10.00
CA VAL A 167 -16.29 13.56 -11.12
C VAL A 167 -15.70 12.28 -11.70
N LEU A 168 -15.38 11.30 -10.86
CA LEU A 168 -14.81 10.03 -11.34
C LEU A 168 -15.86 9.13 -12.00
N LEU A 169 -17.14 9.28 -11.66
CA LEU A 169 -18.23 8.42 -12.13
C LEU A 169 -18.91 8.92 -13.40
N ASP A 170 -18.87 10.21 -13.69
CA ASP A 170 -19.55 10.81 -14.83
C ASP A 170 -18.89 12.12 -15.27
N ASP A 171 -18.77 12.33 -16.58
CA ASP A 171 -18.30 13.59 -17.16
C ASP A 171 -19.44 14.63 -17.29
N ASN A 172 -20.71 14.24 -17.11
CA ASN A 172 -21.90 15.08 -17.34
C ASN A 172 -22.56 15.60 -16.04
N ASP A 173 -21.79 16.21 -15.15
CA ASP A 173 -22.31 16.94 -13.98
C ASP A 173 -23.21 16.09 -13.05
N LEU A 174 -22.77 14.86 -12.74
CA LEU A 174 -23.43 14.09 -11.68
C LEU A 174 -23.38 14.84 -10.35
N ASP A 175 -24.52 15.02 -9.71
CA ASP A 175 -24.58 15.72 -8.44
C ASP A 175 -24.27 14.80 -7.23
N ALA A 176 -23.77 15.40 -6.15
CA ALA A 176 -23.41 14.68 -4.95
C ALA A 176 -24.61 14.04 -4.20
N VAL A 177 -25.84 14.50 -4.41
CA VAL A 177 -27.04 13.87 -3.82
C VAL A 177 -27.31 12.53 -4.50
N SER A 178 -27.19 12.48 -5.83
CA SER A 178 -27.25 11.24 -6.61
C SER A 178 -26.17 10.25 -6.17
N VAL A 179 -24.94 10.72 -5.93
CA VAL A 179 -23.87 9.88 -5.36
C VAL A 179 -24.24 9.35 -3.98
N ARG A 180 -24.76 10.20 -3.07
CA ARG A 180 -25.21 9.75 -1.73
C ARG A 180 -26.32 8.70 -1.82
N ALA A 181 -27.23 8.83 -2.79
CA ALA A 181 -28.29 7.86 -3.03
C ALA A 181 -27.71 6.52 -3.52
N GLU A 182 -26.76 6.52 -4.46
CA GLU A 182 -26.05 5.31 -4.89
C GLU A 182 -25.27 4.67 -3.74
N MET A 183 -24.56 5.46 -2.93
CA MET A 183 -23.86 4.95 -1.75
C MET A 183 -24.81 4.29 -0.74
N SER A 184 -26.02 4.82 -0.58
CA SER A 184 -27.06 4.21 0.25
C SER A 184 -27.58 2.88 -0.31
N ARG A 185 -27.77 2.80 -1.64
CA ARG A 185 -28.13 1.55 -2.33
C ARG A 185 -27.00 0.52 -2.24
N LEU A 186 -25.77 0.91 -2.50
CA LEU A 186 -24.59 0.08 -2.39
C LEU A 186 -24.45 -0.48 -0.97
N ARG A 187 -24.59 0.36 0.06
CA ARG A 187 -24.54 -0.05 1.47
C ARG A 187 -25.53 -1.17 1.81
N ARG A 188 -26.72 -1.15 1.20
CA ARG A 188 -27.71 -2.22 1.36
C ARG A 188 -27.35 -3.49 0.58
N ALA A 189 -26.74 -3.33 -0.60
CA ALA A 189 -26.36 -4.45 -1.46
C ALA A 189 -25.18 -5.27 -0.92
N ILE A 190 -24.12 -4.60 -0.43
CA ILE A 190 -22.89 -5.28 0.02
C ILE A 190 -22.78 -5.41 1.55
N GLY A 191 -23.66 -4.73 2.28
CA GLY A 191 -23.68 -4.69 3.74
C GLY A 191 -22.97 -3.47 4.31
N ALA A 192 -23.56 -2.90 5.37
CA ALA A 192 -23.11 -1.62 5.93
C ALA A 192 -21.69 -1.63 6.52
N ARG A 193 -21.21 -2.81 6.94
CA ARG A 193 -19.88 -2.99 7.52
C ARG A 193 -18.74 -2.62 6.58
N PHE A 194 -18.92 -2.83 5.27
CA PHE A 194 -17.85 -2.63 4.29
C PHE A 194 -17.64 -1.16 3.93
N LEU A 195 -18.58 -0.27 4.27
CA LEU A 195 -18.58 1.11 3.78
C LEU A 195 -18.65 2.16 4.88
N GLY A 196 -17.55 2.90 5.01
CA GLY A 196 -17.48 4.13 5.78
C GLY A 196 -18.30 5.25 5.17
N SER A 197 -18.50 6.31 5.94
CA SER A 197 -19.12 7.54 5.48
C SER A 197 -18.25 8.74 5.84
N LYS A 198 -18.08 9.66 4.88
CA LYS A 198 -17.39 10.96 5.03
C LYS A 198 -15.94 10.84 5.58
N PRO A 199 -14.93 10.63 4.71
CA PRO A 199 -15.05 10.26 3.30
C PRO A 199 -15.56 8.81 3.13
N TYR A 200 -16.12 8.50 1.96
CA TYR A 200 -16.48 7.13 1.60
C TYR A 200 -15.21 6.31 1.41
N ARG A 201 -15.10 5.18 2.11
CA ARG A 201 -13.95 4.26 2.06
C ARG A 201 -14.38 2.85 2.44
N LEU A 202 -13.58 1.87 2.06
CA LEU A 202 -13.76 0.48 2.48
C LEU A 202 -13.20 0.31 3.90
N LEU A 203 -13.97 -0.35 4.77
CA LEU A 203 -13.60 -0.54 6.19
C LEU A 203 -13.08 -1.93 6.50
N GLU A 204 -13.51 -2.92 5.73
CA GLU A 204 -13.09 -4.32 5.89
C GLU A 204 -12.15 -4.68 4.74
N PRO A 205 -11.29 -5.70 4.88
CA PRO A 205 -10.43 -6.16 3.81
C PRO A 205 -11.22 -6.56 2.57
N VAL A 206 -10.95 -5.91 1.45
CA VAL A 206 -11.51 -6.23 0.13
C VAL A 206 -10.36 -6.54 -0.80
N THR A 207 -10.45 -7.66 -1.49
CA THR A 207 -9.53 -8.06 -2.56
C THR A 207 -10.26 -8.05 -3.88
N SER A 208 -9.53 -7.91 -4.99
CA SER A 208 -10.09 -8.07 -6.32
C SER A 208 -9.23 -8.94 -7.23
N ASP A 209 -9.85 -9.43 -8.30
CA ASP A 209 -9.12 -9.98 -9.44
C ASP A 209 -8.21 -8.93 -10.12
N LEU A 210 -8.61 -7.66 -10.11
CA LEU A 210 -7.77 -6.55 -10.54
C LEU A 210 -6.48 -6.44 -9.72
N ASP A 211 -6.56 -6.41 -8.39
CA ASP A 211 -5.36 -6.37 -7.53
C ASP A 211 -4.48 -7.59 -7.78
N GLY A 212 -5.09 -8.77 -7.91
CA GLY A 212 -4.37 -10.00 -8.22
C GLY A 212 -3.64 -9.97 -9.56
N VAL A 213 -4.18 -9.28 -10.57
CA VAL A 213 -3.49 -9.05 -11.85
C VAL A 213 -2.31 -8.09 -11.66
N LEU A 214 -2.52 -6.98 -10.97
CA LEU A 214 -1.47 -5.97 -10.73
C LEU A 214 -0.31 -6.57 -9.92
N ASP A 215 -0.61 -7.35 -8.88
CA ASP A 215 0.38 -8.06 -8.06
C ASP A 215 1.17 -9.07 -8.90
N ALA A 216 0.49 -9.87 -9.72
CA ALA A 216 1.14 -10.85 -10.58
C ALA A 216 2.06 -10.19 -11.61
N LEU A 217 1.64 -9.06 -12.19
CA LEU A 217 2.48 -8.26 -13.08
C LEU A 217 3.71 -7.70 -12.35
N ALA A 218 3.54 -7.20 -11.13
CA ALA A 218 4.65 -6.69 -10.32
C ALA A 218 5.69 -7.77 -9.97
N THR A 219 5.28 -9.03 -9.86
CA THR A 219 6.19 -10.18 -9.63
C THR A 219 6.67 -10.86 -10.92
N GLY A 220 6.25 -10.38 -12.10
CA GLY A 220 6.60 -10.97 -13.40
C GLY A 220 5.88 -12.29 -13.73
N ASP A 221 4.83 -12.65 -12.98
CA ASP A 221 4.03 -13.87 -13.23
C ASP A 221 2.90 -13.58 -14.23
N ILE A 222 3.28 -13.49 -15.49
CA ILE A 222 2.36 -13.11 -16.58
C ILE A 222 1.32 -14.21 -16.82
N SER A 223 1.69 -15.48 -16.62
CA SER A 223 0.76 -16.60 -16.70
C SER A 223 -0.40 -16.42 -15.72
N ARG A 224 -0.08 -16.11 -14.45
CA ARG A 224 -1.07 -15.86 -13.42
C ARG A 224 -1.92 -14.63 -13.70
N ALA A 225 -1.31 -13.55 -14.20
CA ALA A 225 -2.03 -12.34 -14.59
C ALA A 225 -3.08 -12.64 -15.68
N LEU A 226 -2.73 -13.41 -16.71
CA LEU A 226 -3.65 -13.79 -17.78
C LEU A 226 -4.74 -14.78 -17.32
N GLU A 227 -4.46 -15.63 -16.34
CA GLU A 227 -5.49 -16.52 -15.75
C GLU A 227 -6.55 -15.75 -14.96
N LEU A 228 -6.14 -14.73 -14.22
CA LEU A 228 -7.04 -13.87 -13.47
C LEU A 228 -7.85 -12.93 -14.38
N CYS A 229 -7.30 -12.60 -15.54
CA CYS A 229 -7.92 -11.71 -16.52
C CYS A 229 -8.88 -12.47 -17.46
N SER A 230 -10.12 -12.68 -17.00
CA SER A 230 -11.17 -13.34 -17.81
C SER A 230 -11.91 -12.41 -18.77
N GLY A 231 -11.48 -11.15 -18.87
CA GLY A 231 -12.08 -10.13 -19.73
C GLY A 231 -11.61 -8.71 -19.38
N PRO A 232 -12.08 -7.70 -20.13
CA PRO A 232 -11.81 -6.30 -19.82
C PRO A 232 -12.38 -5.84 -18.49
N LEU A 233 -11.73 -4.85 -17.88
CA LEU A 233 -12.23 -4.18 -16.68
C LEU A 233 -13.53 -3.45 -17.01
N LEU A 234 -14.65 -3.93 -16.47
CA LEU A 234 -15.97 -3.31 -16.55
C LEU A 234 -16.28 -2.70 -17.94
N PRO A 235 -16.28 -3.48 -19.04
CA PRO A 235 -16.24 -2.98 -20.43
C PRO A 235 -17.33 -1.98 -20.77
N ASN A 236 -18.51 -2.12 -20.17
CA ASN A 236 -19.68 -1.30 -20.45
C ASN A 236 -19.84 -0.11 -19.49
N SER A 237 -18.86 0.14 -18.62
CA SER A 237 -18.89 1.27 -17.70
C SER A 237 -18.66 2.58 -18.45
N PRO A 238 -19.54 3.59 -18.28
CA PRO A 238 -19.35 4.94 -18.82
C PRO A 238 -18.45 5.80 -17.91
N SER A 239 -18.01 5.31 -16.75
CA SER A 239 -17.25 6.10 -15.79
C SER A 239 -15.87 6.48 -16.35
N PRO A 240 -15.49 7.78 -16.33
CA PRO A 240 -14.18 8.22 -16.79
C PRO A 240 -13.03 7.66 -15.94
N GLY A 241 -13.23 7.50 -14.63
CA GLY A 241 -12.24 6.86 -13.75
C GLY A 241 -11.98 5.39 -14.12
N ILE A 242 -13.05 4.64 -14.41
CA ILE A 242 -12.94 3.25 -14.86
C ILE A 242 -12.34 3.15 -16.27
N ALA A 243 -12.67 4.08 -17.17
CA ALA A 243 -12.09 4.12 -18.51
C ALA A 243 -10.57 4.30 -18.48
N ARG A 244 -10.05 5.18 -17.61
CA ARG A 244 -8.61 5.37 -17.40
C ARG A 244 -7.94 4.10 -16.88
N LEU A 245 -8.47 3.52 -15.80
CA LEU A 245 -7.96 2.28 -15.22
C LEU A 245 -7.95 1.13 -16.22
N ARG A 246 -9.00 1.01 -17.04
CA ARG A 246 -9.06 0.00 -18.09
C ARG A 246 -7.91 0.17 -19.10
N VAL A 247 -7.64 1.39 -19.56
CA VAL A 247 -6.52 1.67 -20.48
C VAL A 247 -5.18 1.33 -19.83
N GLU A 248 -4.98 1.72 -18.57
CA GLU A 248 -3.74 1.44 -17.82
C GLU A 248 -3.49 -0.06 -17.68
N VAL A 249 -4.49 -0.83 -17.25
CA VAL A 249 -4.40 -2.28 -17.09
C VAL A 249 -4.15 -2.96 -18.45
N CYS A 250 -4.85 -2.56 -19.51
CA CYS A 250 -4.62 -3.08 -20.85
C CYS A 250 -3.19 -2.84 -21.33
N ALA A 251 -2.68 -1.62 -21.12
CA ALA A 251 -1.32 -1.25 -21.51
C ALA A 251 -0.27 -2.05 -20.74
N ALA A 252 -0.44 -2.20 -19.43
CA ALA A 252 0.45 -2.97 -18.58
C ALA A 252 0.50 -4.44 -18.98
N LEU A 253 -0.65 -5.07 -19.20
CA LEU A 253 -0.74 -6.47 -19.67
C LEU A 253 -0.09 -6.63 -21.04
N ARG A 254 -0.38 -5.73 -21.98
CA ARG A 254 0.19 -5.79 -23.33
C ARG A 254 1.70 -5.68 -23.31
N LEU A 255 2.24 -4.75 -22.55
CA LEU A 255 3.69 -4.55 -22.42
C LEU A 255 4.35 -5.79 -21.82
N ALA A 256 3.80 -6.33 -20.73
CA ALA A 256 4.33 -7.53 -20.10
C ALA A 256 4.32 -8.75 -21.03
N VAL A 257 3.24 -8.97 -21.79
CA VAL A 257 3.14 -10.08 -22.75
C VAL A 257 4.14 -9.93 -23.90
N ILE A 258 4.35 -8.71 -24.41
CA ILE A 258 5.36 -8.45 -25.45
C ILE A 258 6.76 -8.70 -24.92
N GLU A 259 7.07 -8.25 -23.71
CA GLU A 259 8.40 -8.42 -23.09
C GLU A 259 8.72 -9.89 -22.77
N ALA A 260 7.72 -10.70 -22.42
CA ALA A 260 7.91 -12.13 -22.24
C ALA A 260 8.33 -12.85 -23.52
N ASN A 261 7.95 -12.31 -24.69
CA ASN A 261 8.24 -12.87 -26.00
C ASN A 261 7.88 -14.37 -26.11
N ASP A 262 6.71 -14.74 -25.56
CA ASP A 262 6.19 -16.10 -25.51
C ASP A 262 4.89 -16.20 -26.32
N ASP A 263 4.92 -17.01 -27.39
CA ASP A 263 3.78 -17.23 -28.29
C ASP A 263 2.54 -17.80 -27.58
N ALA A 264 2.71 -18.62 -26.54
CA ALA A 264 1.60 -19.19 -25.79
C ALA A 264 0.88 -18.11 -24.95
N LEU A 265 1.64 -17.16 -24.39
CA LEU A 265 1.09 -16.04 -23.64
C LEU A 265 0.42 -15.03 -24.57
N LEU A 266 1.00 -14.76 -25.74
CA LEU A 266 0.39 -13.93 -26.78
C LEU A 266 -0.97 -14.48 -27.23
N GLU A 267 -1.04 -15.79 -27.51
CA GLU A 267 -2.28 -16.43 -27.93
C GLU A 267 -3.33 -16.44 -26.81
N ARG A 268 -2.92 -16.61 -25.56
CA ARG A 268 -3.82 -16.50 -24.40
C ARG A 268 -4.35 -15.08 -24.23
N TRP A 269 -3.50 -14.06 -24.37
CA TRP A 269 -3.90 -12.65 -24.30
C TRP A 269 -4.94 -12.31 -25.37
N ARG A 270 -4.77 -12.76 -26.62
CA ARG A 270 -5.76 -12.52 -27.70
C ARG A 270 -7.17 -13.03 -27.36
N ARG A 271 -7.27 -14.12 -26.59
CA ARG A 271 -8.56 -14.70 -26.19
C ARG A 271 -9.26 -13.94 -25.06
N THR A 272 -8.56 -13.07 -24.33
CA THR A 272 -9.15 -12.30 -23.22
C THR A 272 -10.00 -11.10 -23.68
N GLY A 273 -10.08 -10.82 -24.99
CA GLY A 273 -10.89 -9.73 -25.55
C GLY A 273 -10.26 -8.34 -25.40
N HIS A 274 -9.04 -8.24 -24.87
CA HIS A 274 -8.23 -7.01 -24.76
C HIS A 274 -7.47 -6.64 -26.05
N GLY A 275 -7.53 -7.49 -27.07
CA GLY A 275 -6.70 -7.41 -28.29
C GLY A 275 -7.38 -6.81 -29.53
N SER A 276 -8.53 -6.14 -29.36
CA SER A 276 -9.27 -5.47 -30.45
C SER A 276 -9.19 -3.95 -30.34
#